data_AF-A0A3M8C7D5-F1
#
_entry.id   AF-A0A3M8C7D5-F1
#
_cell.length_a   1.000
_cell.length_b   1.000
_cell.length_c   1.000
_cell.angle_alpha   90.00
_cell.angle_beta   90.00
_cell.angle_gamma   90.00
#
_symmetry.space_group_name_H-M   'P 1'
#
loop_
_entity.id
_entity.type
_entity.pdbx_description
1 polymer ?
#
loop_
_entity_poly.entity_id
_entity_poly.type
_entity_poly.pdbx_seq_one_letter_code
_entity_poly.pdbx_strand_id
1 'polypeptide(L)'
;MRSNPIVQSLGWAVYAIALFLIYHLLVKPAFLDLTWIALLVFLPLLAGFYFLIHPSERRQVLVFTIGFLLLDRALTRVDVKTTAAILIGGAIAVIVIGLLVKWYGRLNWKAVGALVIIALLANVTFNRYTLTALSHFTVTEETDRLYNGDWVDYFPITLYDVDGDGKQEIVTYGNAMELPLPETVEKPETEEEKKALAEKLLHLQPEPVSLYVMRWQDGQLVRMDNKELSPETLALIREQMPTDYPGFPYYTMKDDQLVPNVQRQNYAEAMLQVGTAPYRAFLLDMENIANKLAENKGSMDLRQELGRNYKDLHIIDGVLTGTYDGKPFSGPTDATKLLTTMMLPDGREGLMIMGQHISVMTVEADGSLKEAYVLTRKEAELATAEFIPADIDHDQVDELLLAGKPSYILKPTPEGTWDILWKSADGDDSFRFSNYAAVGNGKAEIIAKAKSWVSTTDSRYLSGFDYTPAGLKENWRIYLPLINVQIGDIDGDQQNEIIGTIYNTHRILVFKQHDIPVIPITIAIFIGLVAYGIVRRVRHA
;
A
#
# COMPACT_ATOMS: atom_id res chain seq x y z
N MET A 1 -38.72 14.76 -29.72
CA MET A 1 -39.35 14.96 -28.39
C MET A 1 -39.30 16.44 -28.03
N ARG A 2 -40.44 17.15 -27.98
CA ARG A 2 -40.55 18.45 -27.26
C ARG A 2 -40.69 18.15 -25.76
N SER A 3 -39.69 17.51 -25.17
CA SER A 3 -39.63 17.31 -23.73
C SER A 3 -39.17 18.59 -23.04
N ASN A 4 -39.57 18.78 -21.79
CA ASN A 4 -39.20 19.96 -21.00
C ASN A 4 -37.67 20.19 -21.07
N PRO A 5 -37.23 21.42 -21.39
CA PRO A 5 -35.83 21.79 -21.53
C PRO A 5 -34.94 21.37 -20.34
N ILE A 6 -35.50 21.30 -19.13
CA ILE A 6 -34.82 20.93 -17.89
C ILE A 6 -34.62 19.42 -17.80
N VAL A 7 -35.66 18.65 -18.14
CA VAL A 7 -35.62 17.17 -18.11
C VAL A 7 -34.56 16.61 -19.06
N GLN A 8 -34.36 17.26 -20.22
CA GLN A 8 -33.29 16.87 -21.14
C GLN A 8 -31.89 17.09 -20.55
N SER A 9 -31.64 18.22 -19.88
CA SER A 9 -30.34 18.50 -19.25
C SER A 9 -30.04 17.50 -18.14
N LEU A 10 -31.03 17.24 -17.27
CA LEU A 10 -30.92 16.25 -16.20
C LEU A 10 -30.63 14.84 -16.74
N GLY A 11 -31.28 14.44 -17.84
CA GLY A 11 -31.03 13.15 -18.47
C GLY A 11 -29.56 12.98 -18.92
N TRP A 12 -28.97 14.01 -19.54
CA TRP A 12 -27.55 13.98 -19.93
C TRP A 12 -26.60 14.00 -18.74
N ALA A 13 -26.93 14.75 -17.68
CA ALA A 13 -26.14 14.79 -16.47
C ALA A 13 -26.13 13.43 -15.75
N VAL A 14 -27.30 12.80 -15.58
CA VAL A 14 -27.42 11.45 -15.01
C VAL A 14 -26.67 10.42 -15.86
N TYR A 15 -26.75 10.53 -17.19
CA TYR A 15 -25.98 9.66 -18.08
C TYR A 15 -24.46 9.84 -17.92
N ALA A 16 -23.97 11.08 -17.78
CA ALA A 16 -22.55 11.34 -17.52
C ALA A 16 -22.08 10.77 -16.17
N ILE A 17 -22.87 10.94 -15.10
CA ILE A 17 -22.58 10.35 -13.79
C ILE A 17 -22.53 8.82 -13.89
N ALA A 18 -23.50 8.22 -14.57
CA ALA A 18 -23.52 6.77 -14.78
C ALA A 18 -22.29 6.29 -15.55
N LEU A 19 -21.92 6.97 -16.65
CA LEU A 19 -20.71 6.64 -17.42
C LEU A 19 -19.45 6.73 -16.56
N PHE A 20 -19.33 7.75 -15.73
CA PHE A 20 -18.21 7.93 -14.81
C PHE A 20 -18.10 6.75 -13.83
N LEU A 21 -19.20 6.39 -13.14
CA LEU A 21 -19.23 5.28 -12.19
C LEU A 21 -18.96 3.94 -12.89
N ILE A 22 -19.65 3.65 -13.98
CA ILE A 22 -19.49 2.39 -14.74
C ILE A 22 -18.04 2.24 -15.22
N TYR A 23 -17.44 3.30 -15.77
CA TYR A 23 -16.08 3.23 -16.29
C TYR A 23 -15.05 2.95 -15.19
N HIS A 24 -15.14 3.65 -14.06
CA HIS A 24 -14.12 3.56 -13.01
C HIS A 24 -14.32 2.39 -12.04
N LEU A 25 -15.56 1.94 -11.84
CA LEU A 25 -15.90 0.92 -10.83
C LEU A 25 -16.25 -0.44 -11.42
N LEU A 26 -16.61 -0.52 -12.71
CA LEU A 26 -16.89 -1.79 -13.37
C LEU A 26 -15.87 -2.08 -14.48
N VAL A 27 -15.73 -1.18 -15.46
CA VAL A 27 -14.90 -1.44 -16.64
C VAL A 27 -13.43 -1.50 -16.28
N LYS A 28 -12.86 -0.44 -15.68
CA LYS A 28 -11.44 -0.40 -15.32
C LYS A 28 -11.04 -1.56 -14.39
N PRO A 29 -11.75 -1.83 -13.27
CA PRO A 29 -11.52 -3.02 -12.44
C PRO A 29 -11.55 -4.34 -13.21
N ALA A 30 -12.56 -4.55 -14.06
CA ALA A 30 -12.63 -5.78 -14.87
C ALA A 30 -11.41 -5.95 -15.78
N PHE A 31 -10.90 -4.88 -16.39
CA PHE A 31 -9.68 -4.92 -17.19
C PHE A 31 -8.41 -5.16 -16.36
N LEU A 32 -8.35 -4.63 -15.14
CA LEU A 32 -7.22 -4.87 -14.22
C LEU A 32 -7.21 -6.32 -13.72
N ASP A 33 -8.37 -6.93 -13.53
CA ASP A 33 -8.47 -8.28 -12.95
C ASP A 33 -8.48 -9.40 -14.01
N LEU A 34 -9.26 -9.22 -15.07
CA LEU A 34 -9.53 -10.25 -16.08
C LEU A 34 -8.72 -10.07 -17.37
N THR A 35 -8.02 -8.95 -17.53
CA THR A 35 -7.16 -8.61 -18.68
C THR A 35 -7.79 -8.90 -20.05
N TRP A 36 -7.35 -9.95 -20.76
CA TRP A 36 -7.85 -10.33 -22.08
C TRP A 36 -9.27 -10.90 -22.05
N ILE A 37 -9.68 -11.53 -20.95
CA ILE A 37 -11.06 -12.01 -20.78
C ILE A 37 -12.01 -10.82 -20.74
N ALA A 38 -11.63 -9.74 -20.02
CA ALA A 38 -12.40 -8.50 -20.05
C ALA A 38 -12.54 -7.96 -21.47
N LEU A 39 -11.47 -7.97 -22.26
CA LEU A 39 -11.51 -7.52 -23.66
C LEU A 39 -12.48 -8.36 -24.51
N LEU A 40 -12.42 -9.68 -24.39
CA LEU A 40 -13.30 -10.59 -25.15
C LEU A 40 -14.78 -10.44 -24.78
N VAL A 41 -15.10 -10.11 -23.54
CA VAL A 41 -16.48 -9.85 -23.09
C VAL A 41 -16.92 -8.42 -23.48
N PHE A 42 -16.02 -7.45 -23.33
CA PHE A 42 -16.33 -6.04 -23.52
C PHE A 42 -16.59 -5.68 -24.98
N LEU A 43 -15.88 -6.27 -25.95
CA LEU A 43 -16.08 -5.98 -27.38
C LEU A 43 -17.49 -6.39 -27.89
N PRO A 44 -17.97 -7.63 -27.67
CA PRO A 44 -19.36 -8.00 -27.99
C PRO A 44 -20.39 -7.15 -27.25
N LEU A 45 -20.13 -6.83 -25.97
CA LEU A 45 -21.02 -6.01 -25.16
C LEU A 45 -21.14 -4.58 -25.72
N LEU A 46 -20.03 -3.96 -26.12
CA LEU A 46 -20.02 -2.68 -26.82
C LEU A 46 -20.78 -2.73 -28.16
N ALA A 47 -20.57 -3.79 -28.95
CA ALA A 47 -21.32 -3.99 -30.19
C ALA A 47 -22.83 -4.13 -29.92
N GLY A 48 -23.21 -4.90 -28.91
CA GLY A 48 -24.58 -5.03 -28.43
C GLY A 48 -25.19 -3.68 -28.07
N PHE A 49 -24.47 -2.84 -27.30
CA PHE A 49 -24.90 -1.49 -26.94
C PHE A 49 -25.04 -0.56 -28.14
N TYR A 50 -24.12 -0.63 -29.09
CA TYR A 50 -24.23 0.11 -30.34
C TYR A 50 -25.54 -0.21 -31.08
N PHE A 51 -25.90 -1.50 -31.16
CA PHE A 51 -27.14 -1.91 -31.83
C PHE A 51 -28.40 -1.55 -31.03
N LEU A 52 -28.32 -1.61 -29.70
CA LEU A 52 -29.39 -1.30 -28.76
C LEU A 52 -29.82 0.17 -28.81
N ILE A 53 -28.90 1.09 -29.09
CA ILE A 53 -29.22 2.50 -29.30
C ILE A 53 -29.93 2.69 -30.66
N HIS A 54 -31.03 3.45 -30.65
CA HIS A 54 -31.82 3.74 -31.85
C HIS A 54 -30.96 4.44 -32.94
N PRO A 55 -31.04 4.04 -34.22
CA PRO A 55 -30.14 4.52 -35.29
C PRO A 55 -30.01 6.04 -35.39
N SER A 56 -31.09 6.79 -35.16
CA SER A 56 -31.07 8.27 -35.22
C SER A 56 -30.27 8.93 -34.08
N GLU A 57 -30.00 8.21 -33.00
CA GLU A 57 -29.36 8.75 -31.79
C GLU A 57 -27.95 8.21 -31.57
N ARG A 58 -27.57 7.12 -32.26
CA ARG A 58 -26.26 6.46 -32.14
C ARG A 58 -25.11 7.44 -32.17
N ARG A 59 -25.10 8.34 -33.16
CA ARG A 59 -24.04 9.37 -33.29
C ARG A 59 -23.95 10.25 -32.06
N GLN A 60 -25.08 10.73 -31.54
CA GLN A 60 -25.09 11.64 -30.39
C GLN A 60 -24.63 10.93 -29.12
N VAL A 61 -25.15 9.74 -28.83
CA VAL A 61 -24.78 8.97 -27.63
C VAL A 61 -23.33 8.53 -27.67
N LEU A 62 -22.84 8.05 -28.83
CA LEU A 62 -21.46 7.58 -28.98
C LEU A 62 -20.47 8.75 -28.85
N VAL A 63 -20.73 9.88 -29.53
CA VAL A 63 -19.87 11.07 -29.41
C VAL A 63 -19.92 11.67 -28.01
N PHE A 64 -21.07 11.65 -27.33
CA PHE A 64 -21.17 12.07 -25.94
C PHE A 64 -20.34 11.16 -25.02
N THR A 65 -20.47 9.84 -25.18
CA THR A 65 -19.78 8.84 -24.34
C THR A 65 -18.28 8.94 -24.50
N ILE A 66 -17.78 8.92 -25.74
CA ILE A 66 -16.35 9.07 -26.04
C ILE A 66 -15.86 10.45 -25.62
N GLY A 67 -16.61 11.51 -25.93
CA GLY A 67 -16.26 12.88 -25.56
C GLY A 67 -16.16 13.07 -24.06
N PHE A 68 -17.09 12.51 -23.29
CA PHE A 68 -17.05 12.53 -21.83
C PHE A 68 -15.82 11.81 -21.31
N LEU A 69 -15.59 10.56 -21.69
CA LEU A 69 -14.43 9.77 -21.23
C LEU A 69 -13.08 10.38 -21.67
N LEU A 70 -13.03 11.03 -22.83
CA LEU A 70 -11.84 11.77 -23.27
C LEU A 70 -11.62 13.04 -22.48
N LEU A 71 -12.66 13.82 -22.18
CA LEU A 71 -12.54 15.03 -21.37
C LEU A 71 -12.13 14.67 -19.95
N ASP A 72 -12.80 13.67 -19.41
CA ASP A 72 -12.50 13.05 -18.14
C ASP A 72 -11.01 12.68 -18.05
N ARG A 73 -10.50 11.89 -19.00
CA ARG A 73 -9.07 11.54 -19.07
C ARG A 73 -8.16 12.74 -19.30
N ALA A 74 -8.55 13.70 -20.12
CA ALA A 74 -7.74 14.88 -20.42
C ALA A 74 -7.52 15.74 -19.17
N LEU A 75 -8.59 15.98 -18.40
CA LEU A 75 -8.52 16.74 -17.14
C LEU A 75 -7.61 16.07 -16.10
N THR A 76 -7.57 14.74 -16.08
CA THR A 76 -6.68 13.99 -15.14
C THR A 76 -5.21 13.97 -15.51
N ARG A 77 -4.87 14.21 -16.78
CA ARG A 77 -3.50 14.13 -17.29
C ARG A 77 -2.83 15.49 -17.47
N VAL A 78 -3.45 16.56 -16.96
CA VAL A 78 -2.80 17.87 -16.91
C VAL A 78 -1.80 17.86 -15.74
N ASP A 79 -0.73 17.10 -15.92
CA ASP A 79 0.38 16.97 -14.97
C ASP A 79 1.35 18.13 -15.19
N VAL A 80 1.02 19.29 -14.60
CA VAL A 80 1.82 20.49 -14.74
C VAL A 80 1.98 21.14 -13.37
N LYS A 81 3.23 21.50 -13.04
CA LYS A 81 3.62 21.99 -11.71
C LYS A 81 2.96 23.29 -11.26
N THR A 82 2.27 24.01 -12.15
CA THR A 82 1.64 25.29 -11.83
C THR A 82 0.13 25.23 -12.01
N THR A 83 -0.59 25.76 -11.02
CA THR A 83 -2.06 25.88 -11.04
C THR A 83 -2.55 26.61 -12.29
N ALA A 84 -1.80 27.61 -12.76
CA ALA A 84 -2.12 28.34 -13.99
C ALA A 84 -2.09 27.44 -15.24
N ALA A 85 -1.10 26.57 -15.37
CA ALA A 85 -1.02 25.64 -16.50
C ALA A 85 -2.10 24.55 -16.42
N ILE A 86 -2.48 24.11 -15.21
CA ILE A 86 -3.63 23.22 -15.00
C ILE A 86 -4.92 23.87 -15.49
N LEU A 87 -5.16 25.13 -15.11
CA LEU A 87 -6.35 25.88 -15.51
C LEU A 87 -6.40 26.12 -17.02
N ILE A 88 -5.28 26.51 -17.63
CA ILE A 88 -5.19 26.75 -19.08
C ILE A 88 -5.37 25.44 -19.85
N GLY A 89 -4.64 24.39 -19.47
CA GLY A 89 -4.74 23.06 -20.10
C GLY A 89 -6.14 22.47 -19.99
N GLY A 90 -6.74 22.56 -18.80
CA GLY A 90 -8.12 22.17 -18.56
C GLY A 90 -9.12 22.96 -19.40
N ALA A 91 -8.98 24.29 -19.47
CA ALA A 91 -9.83 25.14 -20.30
C ALA A 91 -9.72 24.78 -21.79
N ILE A 92 -8.50 24.55 -22.30
CA ILE A 92 -8.28 24.12 -23.68
C ILE A 92 -8.94 22.76 -23.94
N ALA A 93 -8.77 21.78 -23.05
CA ALA A 93 -9.40 20.47 -23.18
C ALA A 93 -10.93 20.57 -23.23
N VAL A 94 -11.53 21.37 -22.33
CA VAL A 94 -12.97 21.65 -22.29
C VAL A 94 -13.45 22.29 -23.60
N ILE A 95 -12.73 23.30 -24.11
CA ILE A 95 -13.10 24.00 -25.35
C ILE A 95 -13.00 23.04 -26.55
N VAL A 96 -11.87 22.37 -26.72
CA VAL A 96 -11.62 21.47 -27.86
C VAL A 96 -12.64 20.33 -27.88
N ILE A 97 -12.83 19.64 -26.75
CA ILE A 97 -13.75 18.51 -26.68
C ILE A 97 -15.21 19.01 -26.77
N GLY A 98 -15.54 20.12 -26.13
CA GLY A 98 -16.85 20.74 -26.24
C GLY A 98 -17.22 21.09 -27.68
N LEU A 99 -16.29 21.66 -28.45
CA LEU A 99 -16.46 21.97 -29.87
C LEU A 99 -16.55 20.70 -30.73
N LEU A 100 -15.71 19.69 -30.50
CA LEU A 100 -15.78 18.41 -31.22
C LEU A 100 -17.14 17.72 -31.01
N VAL A 101 -17.57 17.62 -29.76
CA VAL A 101 -18.85 17.02 -29.38
C VAL A 101 -20.02 17.83 -29.97
N LYS A 102 -19.90 19.16 -30.03
CA LYS A 102 -20.90 20.04 -30.64
C LYS A 102 -20.96 19.91 -32.16
N TRP A 103 -19.83 20.02 -32.85
CA TRP A 103 -19.76 20.07 -34.31
C TRP A 103 -19.86 18.69 -34.95
N TYR A 104 -19.05 17.73 -34.47
CA TYR A 104 -19.07 16.37 -34.96
C TYR A 104 -20.23 15.57 -34.36
N GLY A 105 -20.58 15.73 -33.08
CA GLY A 105 -21.72 15.01 -32.49
C GLY A 105 -23.09 15.60 -32.83
N ARG A 106 -23.12 16.86 -33.30
CA ARG A 106 -24.35 17.68 -33.43
C ARG A 106 -25.16 17.73 -32.13
N LEU A 107 -24.49 17.66 -30.97
CA LEU A 107 -25.14 17.66 -29.67
C LEU A 107 -25.73 19.04 -29.32
N ASN A 108 -26.76 19.04 -28.48
CA ASN A 108 -27.32 20.27 -27.91
C ASN A 108 -26.29 20.87 -26.94
N TRP A 109 -26.19 22.20 -26.87
CA TRP A 109 -25.40 22.91 -25.85
C TRP A 109 -25.70 22.48 -24.41
N LYS A 110 -26.92 22.01 -24.13
CA LYS A 110 -27.27 21.41 -22.84
C LYS A 110 -26.55 20.10 -22.55
N ALA A 111 -26.41 19.25 -23.55
CA ALA A 111 -25.65 18.01 -23.43
C ALA A 111 -24.15 18.33 -23.28
N VAL A 112 -23.64 19.29 -24.06
CA VAL A 112 -22.26 19.77 -23.91
C VAL A 112 -22.03 20.35 -22.50
N GLY A 113 -22.94 21.17 -21.99
CA GLY A 113 -22.88 21.72 -20.63
C GLY A 113 -22.91 20.63 -19.56
N ALA A 114 -23.81 19.65 -19.67
CA ALA A 114 -23.85 18.52 -18.73
C ALA A 114 -22.56 17.70 -18.74
N LEU A 115 -22.01 17.42 -19.92
CA LEU A 115 -20.72 16.72 -20.09
C LEU A 115 -19.59 17.47 -19.37
N VAL A 116 -19.47 18.78 -19.61
CA VAL A 116 -18.41 19.61 -19.03
C VAL A 116 -18.58 19.76 -17.52
N ILE A 117 -19.78 20.11 -17.05
CA ILE A 117 -20.04 20.34 -15.62
C ILE A 117 -19.78 19.06 -14.83
N ILE A 118 -20.30 17.91 -15.28
CA ILE A 118 -20.09 16.64 -14.57
C ILE A 118 -18.63 16.21 -14.62
N ALA A 119 -17.93 16.37 -15.75
CA ALA A 119 -16.50 16.05 -15.83
C ALA A 119 -15.66 16.92 -14.88
N LEU A 120 -15.96 18.22 -14.78
CA LEU A 120 -15.28 19.13 -13.85
C LEU A 120 -15.60 18.77 -12.39
N LEU A 121 -16.88 18.59 -12.05
CA LEU A 121 -17.29 18.21 -10.69
C LEU A 121 -16.64 16.90 -10.26
N ALA A 122 -16.61 15.89 -11.13
CA ALA A 122 -15.99 14.61 -10.85
C ALA A 122 -14.47 14.72 -10.63
N ASN A 123 -13.78 15.60 -11.36
CA ASN A 123 -12.34 15.83 -11.19
C ASN A 123 -12.00 16.64 -9.93
N VAL A 124 -12.88 17.54 -9.49
CA VAL A 124 -12.69 18.31 -8.25
C VAL A 124 -13.04 17.48 -7.02
N THR A 125 -14.04 16.60 -7.13
CA THR A 125 -14.56 15.84 -5.97
C THR A 125 -13.75 14.58 -5.69
N PHE A 126 -13.22 13.91 -6.70
CA PHE A 126 -12.58 12.60 -6.52
C PHE A 126 -11.16 12.56 -7.10
N ASN A 127 -10.21 12.05 -6.31
CA ASN A 127 -8.92 11.63 -6.83
C ASN A 127 -9.10 10.32 -7.64
N ARG A 128 -8.57 10.32 -8.86
CA ARG A 128 -8.87 9.34 -9.91
C ARG A 128 -8.07 8.07 -9.78
N TYR A 129 -6.88 8.19 -9.20
CA TYR A 129 -6.05 7.05 -8.94
C TYR A 129 -6.66 6.18 -7.84
N THR A 130 -7.29 6.81 -6.84
CA THR A 130 -7.91 6.13 -5.69
C THR A 130 -9.37 5.74 -5.89
N LEU A 131 -9.99 6.12 -7.02
CA LEU A 131 -11.42 5.91 -7.24
C LEU A 131 -11.87 4.45 -7.22
N THR A 132 -10.96 3.52 -7.50
CA THR A 132 -11.23 2.07 -7.40
C THR A 132 -11.43 1.61 -5.96
N ALA A 133 -10.93 2.37 -4.97
CA ALA A 133 -11.16 2.11 -3.55
C ALA A 133 -12.60 2.40 -3.12
N LEU A 134 -13.33 3.29 -3.82
CA LEU A 134 -14.74 3.66 -3.54
C LEU A 134 -15.71 2.47 -3.59
N SER A 135 -15.26 1.30 -4.05
CA SER A 135 -16.02 0.07 -3.91
C SER A 135 -16.34 -0.25 -2.43
N HIS A 136 -15.42 0.07 -1.52
CA HIS A 136 -15.50 -0.29 -0.09
C HIS A 136 -14.99 0.82 0.85
N PHE A 137 -14.18 1.77 0.34
CA PHE A 137 -13.47 2.75 1.15
C PHE A 137 -13.52 4.16 0.55
N THR A 138 -13.58 5.16 1.42
CA THR A 138 -13.29 6.56 1.06
C THR A 138 -11.87 6.92 1.45
N VAL A 139 -11.15 7.62 0.57
CA VAL A 139 -9.90 8.28 0.96
C VAL A 139 -10.25 9.49 1.79
N THR A 140 -9.88 9.47 3.07
CA THR A 140 -10.12 10.58 3.99
C THR A 140 -8.99 11.59 3.95
N GLU A 141 -7.76 11.13 3.77
CA GLU A 141 -6.58 12.00 3.69
C GLU A 141 -5.55 11.44 2.70
N GLU A 142 -4.88 12.37 2.00
CA GLU A 142 -3.67 12.12 1.23
C GLU A 142 -2.67 13.22 1.58
N THR A 143 -1.55 12.87 2.19
CA THR A 143 -0.54 13.86 2.57
C THR A 143 0.16 14.44 1.34
N ASP A 144 0.76 15.62 1.52
CA ASP A 144 1.82 16.04 0.63
C ASP A 144 2.99 15.04 0.64
N ARG A 145 3.87 15.17 -0.36
CA ARG A 145 5.08 14.34 -0.46
C ARG A 145 5.96 14.62 0.77
N LEU A 146 6.25 13.58 1.56
CA LEU A 146 6.99 13.68 2.82
C LEU A 146 8.51 13.65 2.64
N TYR A 147 9.00 13.32 1.44
CA TYR A 147 10.41 13.20 1.14
C TYR A 147 10.77 13.89 -0.18
N ASN A 148 11.74 14.80 -0.11
CA ASN A 148 12.19 15.64 -1.20
C ASN A 148 13.46 15.14 -1.91
N GLY A 149 13.97 13.96 -1.53
CA GLY A 149 15.09 13.31 -2.23
C GLY A 149 14.64 12.35 -3.33
N ASP A 150 15.62 11.78 -4.05
CA ASP A 150 15.40 10.92 -5.22
C ASP A 150 15.99 9.50 -5.05
N TRP A 151 16.59 9.18 -3.91
CA TRP A 151 17.35 7.93 -3.74
C TRP A 151 16.58 6.80 -3.05
N VAL A 152 15.56 7.15 -2.30
CA VAL A 152 14.74 6.21 -1.56
C VAL A 152 13.39 6.14 -2.25
N ASP A 153 12.89 4.94 -2.51
CA ASP A 153 11.61 4.73 -3.19
C ASP A 153 10.42 4.85 -2.22
N TYR A 154 10.64 4.53 -0.94
CA TYR A 154 9.64 4.58 0.12
C TYR A 154 10.29 4.51 1.52
N PHE A 155 9.55 4.92 2.55
CA PHE A 155 9.95 4.73 3.95
C PHE A 155 9.00 3.75 4.66
N PRO A 156 9.50 3.01 5.67
CA PRO A 156 8.64 2.17 6.50
C PRO A 156 7.59 3.03 7.24
N ILE A 157 6.41 2.44 7.44
CA ILE A 157 5.29 3.05 8.18
C ILE A 157 4.92 2.12 9.32
N THR A 158 4.73 2.67 10.51
CA THR A 158 4.13 1.97 11.66
C THR A 158 3.10 2.88 12.33
N LEU A 159 2.28 2.29 13.20
CA LEU A 159 1.30 2.98 14.02
C LEU A 159 1.69 2.85 15.49
N TYR A 160 1.62 3.95 16.24
CA TYR A 160 1.92 3.95 17.67
C TYR A 160 1.09 5.00 18.39
N ASP A 161 0.55 4.66 19.56
CA ASP A 161 -0.13 5.60 20.44
C ASP A 161 0.92 6.35 21.26
N VAL A 162 1.22 7.59 20.85
CA VAL A 162 2.35 8.38 21.35
C VAL A 162 2.02 9.09 22.65
N ASP A 163 0.78 9.56 22.80
CA ASP A 163 0.33 10.38 23.94
C ASP A 163 -0.63 9.65 24.89
N GLY A 164 -0.99 8.40 24.58
CA GLY A 164 -1.83 7.54 25.41
C GLY A 164 -3.31 7.92 25.35
N ASP A 165 -3.74 8.68 24.33
CA ASP A 165 -5.14 9.08 24.16
C ASP A 165 -6.01 7.97 23.54
N GLY A 166 -5.41 6.84 23.17
CA GLY A 166 -6.05 5.69 22.56
C GLY A 166 -6.16 5.76 21.04
N LYS A 167 -5.69 6.85 20.41
CA LYS A 167 -5.49 6.94 18.97
C LYS A 167 -4.08 6.53 18.61
N GLN A 168 -3.89 6.13 17.37
CA GLN A 168 -2.57 5.79 16.87
C GLN A 168 -2.05 6.87 15.92
N GLU A 169 -0.87 7.41 16.23
CA GLU A 169 -0.13 8.26 15.31
C GLU A 169 0.55 7.42 14.23
N ILE A 170 0.62 7.98 13.02
CA ILE A 170 1.36 7.38 11.91
C ILE A 170 2.81 7.82 12.01
N VAL A 171 3.71 6.86 12.19
CA VAL A 171 5.15 7.10 12.28
C VAL A 171 5.83 6.67 10.98
N THR A 172 6.60 7.58 10.40
CA THR A 172 7.42 7.34 9.20
C THR A 172 8.68 8.22 9.23
N TYR A 173 9.50 8.13 8.20
CA TYR A 173 10.60 9.06 7.94
C TYR A 173 10.27 10.03 6.80
N GLY A 174 10.87 11.22 6.84
CA GLY A 174 10.73 12.24 5.81
C GLY A 174 11.73 13.38 5.97
N ASN A 175 11.77 14.28 4.99
CA ASN A 175 12.59 15.49 5.04
C ASN A 175 11.97 16.70 4.31
N ALA A 176 10.76 16.55 3.77
CA ALA A 176 10.14 17.58 2.96
C ALA A 176 9.68 18.82 3.75
N MET A 177 9.52 18.68 5.08
CA MET A 177 9.17 19.80 5.95
C MET A 177 10.40 20.60 6.41
N GLU A 178 11.58 20.00 6.39
CA GLU A 178 12.86 20.63 6.72
C GLU A 178 13.59 21.19 5.49
N LEU A 179 13.48 20.50 4.35
CA LEU A 179 14.15 20.85 3.11
C LEU A 179 13.18 21.43 2.08
N PRO A 180 13.59 22.47 1.32
CA PRO A 180 12.81 22.94 0.20
C PRO A 180 12.62 21.81 -0.83
N LEU A 181 11.57 21.93 -1.65
CA LEU A 181 11.40 21.07 -2.82
C LEU A 181 12.70 21.07 -3.64
N PRO A 182 13.17 19.91 -4.12
CA PRO A 182 14.39 19.85 -4.90
C PRO A 182 14.24 20.78 -6.10
N GLU A 183 15.22 21.66 -6.29
CA GLU A 183 15.27 22.50 -7.49
C GLU A 183 15.15 21.59 -8.70
N THR A 184 14.25 21.92 -9.64
CA THR A 184 14.17 21.21 -10.91
C THR A 184 15.54 21.22 -11.52
N VAL A 185 16.18 20.05 -11.63
CA VAL A 185 17.41 19.90 -12.40
C VAL A 185 17.07 20.30 -13.82
N GLU A 186 17.37 21.54 -14.18
CA GLU A 186 17.26 22.00 -15.56
C GLU A 186 18.06 21.03 -16.42
N LYS A 187 17.49 20.63 -17.57
CA LYS A 187 18.22 19.74 -18.46
C LYS A 187 19.53 20.43 -18.82
N PRO A 188 20.69 19.85 -18.48
CA PRO A 188 21.96 20.50 -18.73
C PRO A 188 22.10 20.73 -20.23
N GLU A 189 22.23 22.00 -20.64
CA GLU A 189 22.29 22.38 -22.06
C GLU A 189 23.74 22.33 -22.56
N THR A 190 24.71 22.54 -21.66
CA THR A 190 26.14 22.49 -21.98
C THR A 190 26.80 21.17 -21.55
N GLU A 191 27.91 20.82 -22.20
CA GLU A 191 28.71 19.64 -21.82
C GLU A 191 29.33 19.78 -20.41
N GLU A 192 29.61 21.01 -19.98
CA GLU A 192 30.12 21.30 -18.63
C GLU A 192 29.05 21.07 -17.56
N GLU A 193 27.82 21.51 -17.79
CA GLU A 193 26.67 21.22 -16.91
C GLU A 193 26.35 19.72 -16.88
N LYS A 194 26.44 19.02 -18.02
CA LYS A 194 26.26 17.57 -18.06
C LYS A 194 27.31 16.87 -17.22
N LYS A 195 28.57 17.32 -17.30
CA LYS A 195 29.68 16.76 -16.51
C LYS A 195 29.52 17.06 -15.03
N ALA A 196 29.14 18.28 -14.65
CA ALA A 196 28.89 18.67 -13.26
C ALA A 196 27.70 17.93 -12.65
N LEU A 197 26.61 17.76 -13.41
CA LEU A 197 25.46 16.96 -12.99
C LEU A 197 25.84 15.49 -12.85
N ALA A 198 26.60 14.95 -13.81
CA ALA A 198 27.10 13.57 -13.73
C ALA A 198 28.00 13.36 -12.50
N GLU A 199 28.87 14.32 -12.18
CA GLU A 199 29.74 14.30 -11.01
C GLU A 199 28.94 14.39 -9.69
N LYS A 200 27.92 15.25 -9.64
CA LYS A 200 26.97 15.34 -8.52
C LYS A 200 26.20 14.03 -8.32
N LEU A 201 25.77 13.37 -9.39
CA LEU A 201 25.04 12.09 -9.34
C LEU A 201 25.96 10.87 -9.12
N LEU A 202 27.27 11.04 -9.27
CA LEU A 202 28.28 10.00 -9.09
C LEU A 202 28.54 9.73 -7.60
N HIS A 203 28.51 10.79 -6.77
CA HIS A 203 28.80 10.70 -5.35
C HIS A 203 27.52 10.77 -4.54
N LEU A 204 27.24 9.68 -3.83
CA LEU A 204 26.15 9.66 -2.87
C LEU A 204 26.51 10.57 -1.70
N GLN A 205 25.59 11.47 -1.34
CA GLN A 205 25.75 12.42 -0.25
C GLN A 205 24.84 12.03 0.91
N PRO A 206 25.23 12.32 2.17
CA PRO A 206 24.31 12.23 3.29
C PRO A 206 23.08 13.11 3.05
N GLU A 207 21.90 12.58 3.33
CA GLU A 207 20.65 13.36 3.27
C GLU A 207 20.03 13.44 4.65
N PRO A 208 19.64 14.63 5.14
CA PRO A 208 18.95 14.72 6.41
C PRO A 208 17.58 14.07 6.26
N VAL A 209 17.20 13.26 7.25
CA VAL A 209 15.89 12.60 7.33
C VAL A 209 15.44 12.59 8.78
N SER A 210 14.27 13.15 9.04
CA SER A 210 13.70 13.19 10.37
C SER A 210 12.62 12.14 10.54
N LEU A 211 12.47 11.67 11.77
CA LEU A 211 11.30 10.90 12.19
C LEU A 211 10.07 11.83 12.16
N TYR A 212 9.02 11.43 11.46
CA TYR A 212 7.75 12.13 11.39
C TYR A 212 6.71 11.34 12.17
N VAL A 213 6.13 11.99 13.18
CA VAL A 213 4.99 11.50 13.93
C VAL A 213 3.77 12.31 13.49
N MET A 214 2.85 11.68 12.78
CA MET A 214 1.69 12.33 12.18
C MET A 214 0.44 11.99 13.00
N ARG A 215 -0.14 13.01 13.64
CA ARG A 215 -1.37 12.90 14.43
C ARG A 215 -2.56 13.36 13.61
N TRP A 216 -3.70 12.71 13.81
CA TRP A 216 -4.96 13.18 13.26
C TRP A 216 -5.48 14.40 14.02
N GLN A 217 -5.70 15.51 13.32
CA GLN A 217 -6.24 16.72 13.90
C GLN A 217 -7.12 17.46 12.89
N ASP A 218 -8.35 17.78 13.31
CA ASP A 218 -9.33 18.55 12.52
C ASP A 218 -9.57 17.99 11.09
N GLY A 219 -9.51 16.66 10.95
CA GLY A 219 -9.75 15.96 9.68
C GLY A 219 -8.53 15.88 8.76
N GLN A 220 -7.33 16.20 9.25
CA GLN A 220 -6.08 16.15 8.51
C GLN A 220 -4.96 15.52 9.33
N LEU A 221 -3.92 15.04 8.65
CA LEU A 221 -2.70 14.58 9.31
C LEU A 221 -1.74 15.74 9.56
N VAL A 222 -1.46 16.02 10.82
CA VAL A 222 -0.56 17.09 11.27
C VAL A 222 0.65 16.49 11.96
N ARG A 223 1.84 16.93 11.57
CA ARG A 223 3.08 16.50 12.20
C ARG A 223 3.21 17.08 13.62
N MET A 224 3.56 16.23 14.58
CA MET A 224 4.00 16.63 15.91
C MET A 224 5.47 17.07 15.88
N ASP A 225 5.82 18.11 16.66
CA ASP A 225 7.23 18.47 16.84
C ASP A 225 7.89 17.42 17.74
N ASN A 226 8.93 16.75 17.23
CA ASN A 226 9.67 15.74 17.99
C ASN A 226 10.26 16.30 19.30
N LYS A 227 10.44 17.63 19.42
CA LYS A 227 10.89 18.28 20.66
C LYS A 227 9.85 18.25 21.77
N GLU A 228 8.58 18.05 21.43
CA GLU A 228 7.48 17.92 22.38
C GLU A 228 7.40 16.49 22.95
N LEU A 229 8.07 15.52 22.31
CA LEU A 229 8.11 14.13 22.71
C LEU A 229 9.25 13.87 23.70
N SER A 230 8.99 13.02 24.69
CA SER A 230 10.04 12.60 25.63
C SER A 230 11.11 11.76 24.93
N PRO A 231 12.38 11.81 25.36
CA PRO A 231 13.43 10.94 24.83
C PRO A 231 13.09 9.44 24.95
N GLU A 232 12.40 9.04 26.01
CA GLU A 232 11.93 7.68 26.24
C GLU A 232 10.90 7.26 25.20
N THR A 233 9.91 8.11 24.92
CA THR A 233 8.90 7.87 23.87
C THR A 233 9.54 7.76 22.49
N LEU A 234 10.49 8.64 22.17
CA LEU A 234 11.22 8.58 20.90
C LEU A 234 12.04 7.30 20.75
N ALA A 235 12.63 6.80 21.84
CA ALA A 235 13.35 5.52 21.83
C ALA A 235 12.41 4.34 21.57
N LEU A 236 11.24 4.32 22.21
CA LEU A 236 10.20 3.31 21.99
C LEU A 236 9.67 3.33 20.55
N ILE A 237 9.39 4.51 20.00
CA ILE A 237 8.96 4.65 18.61
C ILE A 237 10.04 4.10 17.66
N ARG A 238 11.31 4.48 17.86
CA ARG A 238 12.43 3.98 17.04
C ARG A 238 12.61 2.48 17.13
N GLU A 239 12.35 1.89 18.29
CA GLU A 239 12.37 0.44 18.48
C GLU A 239 11.27 -0.24 17.65
N GLN A 240 10.06 0.31 17.62
CA GLN A 240 8.94 -0.25 16.87
C GLN A 240 9.01 -0.03 15.36
N MET A 241 9.81 0.93 14.90
CA MET A 241 10.02 1.14 13.47
C MET A 241 10.56 -0.14 12.82
N PRO A 242 9.91 -0.63 11.75
CA PRO A 242 10.43 -1.76 10.99
C PRO A 242 11.87 -1.48 10.57
N THR A 243 12.76 -2.46 10.81
CA THR A 243 14.11 -2.41 10.26
C THR A 243 14.03 -2.62 8.76
N ASP A 244 13.80 -1.53 8.03
CA ASP A 244 13.88 -1.48 6.59
C ASP A 244 15.21 -0.84 6.18
N TYR A 245 15.71 -1.19 5.01
CA TYR A 245 16.97 -0.66 4.50
C TYR A 245 16.67 0.28 3.32
N PRO A 246 16.22 1.52 3.59
CA PRO A 246 15.84 2.46 2.54
C PRO A 246 17.03 2.71 1.62
N GLY A 247 16.90 2.29 0.35
CA GLY A 247 17.94 2.46 -0.66
C GLY A 247 19.15 1.53 -0.55
N PHE A 248 19.05 0.38 0.13
CA PHE A 248 20.14 -0.63 0.19
C PHE A 248 20.54 -1.13 -1.21
N PRO A 249 21.83 -1.37 -1.49
CA PRO A 249 23.00 -1.30 -0.59
C PRO A 249 23.60 0.11 -0.43
N TYR A 250 22.96 1.14 -0.96
CA TYR A 250 23.56 2.46 -1.15
C TYR A 250 23.45 3.35 0.07
N TYR A 251 22.34 3.29 0.82
CA TYR A 251 22.11 4.11 2.01
C TYR A 251 21.75 3.26 3.23
N THR A 252 22.09 3.78 4.40
CA THR A 252 21.60 3.32 5.70
C THR A 252 21.09 4.51 6.51
N MET A 253 20.12 4.27 7.39
CA MET A 253 19.66 5.28 8.33
C MET A 253 20.64 5.36 9.51
N LYS A 254 21.15 6.56 9.82
CA LYS A 254 22.00 6.81 10.99
C LYS A 254 21.79 8.25 11.49
N ASP A 255 21.55 8.42 12.79
CA ASP A 255 21.47 9.73 13.45
C ASP A 255 20.59 10.76 12.71
N ASP A 256 19.38 10.36 12.31
CA ASP A 256 18.43 11.19 11.54
C ASP A 256 19.02 11.66 10.18
N GLN A 257 19.83 10.82 9.55
CA GLN A 257 20.37 11.00 8.20
C GLN A 257 20.38 9.67 7.42
N LEU A 258 20.14 9.76 6.11
CA LEU A 258 20.54 8.71 5.18
C LEU A 258 22.01 8.89 4.86
N VAL A 259 22.85 7.99 5.37
CA VAL A 259 24.29 8.02 5.14
C VAL A 259 24.65 7.00 4.05
N PRO A 260 25.44 7.38 3.03
CA PRO A 260 25.89 6.44 2.02
C PRO A 260 26.70 5.31 2.64
N ASN A 261 26.26 4.07 2.45
CA ASN A 261 26.99 2.88 2.88
C ASN A 261 28.12 2.54 1.88
N VAL A 262 27.95 2.93 0.60
CA VAL A 262 28.97 2.78 -0.45
C VAL A 262 28.98 3.98 -1.39
N GLN A 263 30.10 4.26 -2.04
CA GLN A 263 30.16 5.23 -3.14
C GLN A 263 29.99 4.51 -4.48
N ARG A 264 29.10 5.03 -5.35
CA ARG A 264 28.68 4.36 -6.60
C ARG A 264 29.85 3.95 -7.48
N GLN A 265 30.84 4.81 -7.67
CA GLN A 265 31.95 4.52 -8.57
C GLN A 265 32.81 3.36 -8.06
N ASN A 266 33.30 3.43 -6.82
CA ASN A 266 34.12 2.37 -6.23
C ASN A 266 33.35 1.05 -6.13
N TYR A 267 32.05 1.09 -5.82
CA TYR A 267 31.22 -0.11 -5.73
C TYR A 267 30.92 -0.70 -7.11
N ALA A 268 30.52 0.11 -8.09
CA ALA A 268 30.24 -0.36 -9.46
C ALA A 268 31.51 -0.87 -10.15
N GLU A 269 32.63 -0.15 -10.06
CA GLU A 269 33.91 -0.58 -10.63
C GLU A 269 34.44 -1.86 -9.95
N ALA A 270 34.25 -2.00 -8.63
CA ALA A 270 34.60 -3.22 -7.91
C ALA A 270 33.64 -4.39 -8.23
N MET A 271 32.34 -4.16 -8.36
CA MET A 271 31.34 -5.18 -8.70
C MET A 271 31.51 -5.73 -10.12
N LEU A 272 32.04 -4.92 -11.04
CA LEU A 272 32.39 -5.35 -12.40
C LEU A 272 33.61 -6.30 -12.44
N GLN A 273 34.36 -6.42 -11.35
CA GLN A 273 35.43 -7.41 -11.24
C GLN A 273 34.83 -8.80 -10.97
N VAL A 274 34.92 -9.68 -11.97
CA VAL A 274 34.43 -11.06 -11.92
C VAL A 274 34.89 -11.76 -10.63
N GLY A 275 33.93 -12.29 -9.86
CA GLY A 275 34.19 -13.08 -8.66
C GLY A 275 34.37 -12.32 -7.35
N THR A 276 34.40 -10.98 -7.36
CA THR A 276 34.61 -10.18 -6.14
C THR A 276 33.32 -9.70 -5.46
N ALA A 277 32.20 -9.68 -6.20
CA ALA A 277 30.92 -9.17 -5.74
C ALA A 277 30.42 -9.78 -4.41
N PRO A 278 30.43 -11.12 -4.21
CA PRO A 278 29.95 -11.72 -2.97
C PRO A 278 30.79 -11.33 -1.74
N TYR A 279 32.12 -11.23 -1.89
CA TYR A 279 33.02 -10.85 -0.79
C TYR A 279 32.82 -9.39 -0.36
N ARG A 280 32.49 -8.51 -1.30
CA ARG A 280 32.24 -7.10 -1.00
C ARG A 280 30.89 -6.89 -0.32
N ALA A 281 29.85 -7.59 -0.76
CA ALA A 281 28.58 -7.61 -0.05
C ALA A 281 28.77 -8.10 1.40
N PHE A 282 29.53 -9.17 1.59
CA PHE A 282 29.85 -9.69 2.93
C PHE A 282 30.61 -8.69 3.82
N LEU A 283 31.58 -7.94 3.27
CA LEU A 283 32.30 -6.91 4.03
C LEU A 283 31.37 -5.78 4.49
N LEU A 284 30.43 -5.36 3.65
CA LEU A 284 29.43 -4.35 4.02
C LEU A 284 28.49 -4.86 5.11
N ASP A 285 28.07 -6.12 5.00
CA ASP A 285 27.25 -6.75 6.04
C ASP A 285 28.02 -6.82 7.37
N MET A 286 29.30 -7.19 7.35
CA MET A 286 30.15 -7.20 8.55
C MET A 286 30.31 -5.82 9.18
N GLU A 287 30.55 -4.78 8.37
CA GLU A 287 30.66 -3.40 8.85
C GLU A 287 29.35 -2.91 9.46
N ASN A 288 28.22 -3.22 8.82
CA ASN A 288 26.89 -2.90 9.33
C ASN A 288 26.61 -3.61 10.66
N ILE A 289 26.96 -4.89 10.78
CA ILE A 289 26.83 -5.65 12.04
C ILE A 289 27.72 -5.02 13.13
N ALA A 290 28.97 -4.68 12.81
CA ALA A 290 29.89 -4.06 13.77
C ALA A 290 29.36 -2.71 14.28
N ASN A 291 28.79 -1.90 13.39
CA ASN A 291 28.16 -0.63 13.75
C ASN A 291 26.95 -0.83 14.67
N LYS A 292 26.05 -1.77 14.33
CA LYS A 292 24.90 -2.11 15.17
C LYS A 292 25.31 -2.60 16.55
N LEU A 293 26.33 -3.45 16.63
CA LEU A 293 26.87 -3.92 17.90
C LEU A 293 27.46 -2.78 18.73
N ALA A 294 28.16 -1.83 18.11
CA ALA A 294 28.69 -0.67 18.81
C ALA A 294 27.57 0.24 19.36
N GLU A 295 26.51 0.46 18.58
CA GLU A 295 25.33 1.24 18.96
C GLU A 295 24.53 0.56 20.09
N ASN A 296 24.34 -0.76 20.00
CA ASN A 296 23.55 -1.56 20.93
C ASN A 296 24.37 -2.15 22.09
N LYS A 297 25.57 -1.62 22.38
CA LYS A 297 26.44 -2.05 23.48
C LYS A 297 26.72 -3.57 23.48
N GLY A 298 26.88 -4.16 22.30
CA GLY A 298 27.15 -5.59 22.09
C GLY A 298 25.91 -6.46 21.88
N SER A 299 24.70 -5.90 21.96
CA SER A 299 23.46 -6.64 21.65
C SER A 299 23.25 -6.74 20.14
N MET A 300 23.04 -7.96 19.65
CA MET A 300 22.64 -8.22 18.26
C MET A 300 21.22 -7.69 18.00
N ASP A 301 20.34 -7.86 18.99
CA ASP A 301 18.99 -7.30 18.99
C ASP A 301 18.55 -7.00 20.44
N LEU A 302 17.65 -6.04 20.61
CA LEU A 302 17.18 -5.57 21.90
C LEU A 302 15.71 -5.15 21.78
N ARG A 303 14.87 -5.64 22.70
CA ARG A 303 13.47 -5.22 22.82
C ARG A 303 13.09 -4.92 24.26
N GLN A 304 12.51 -3.76 24.53
CA GLN A 304 12.02 -3.42 25.87
C GLN A 304 10.79 -4.25 26.23
N GLU A 305 9.86 -4.41 25.29
CA GLU A 305 8.64 -5.18 25.49
C GLU A 305 8.25 -5.87 24.17
N LEU A 306 7.82 -7.12 24.28
CA LEU A 306 7.33 -7.89 23.14
C LEU A 306 6.18 -8.78 23.60
N GLY A 307 5.01 -8.61 23.01
CA GLY A 307 3.83 -9.33 23.46
C GLY A 307 3.39 -8.91 24.86
N ARG A 308 2.79 -9.83 25.62
CA ARG A 308 2.22 -9.53 26.95
C ARG A 308 3.19 -9.80 28.09
N ASN A 309 3.97 -10.87 27.97
CA ASN A 309 4.69 -11.43 29.11
C ASN A 309 6.20 -11.19 29.03
N TYR A 310 6.76 -10.90 27.84
CA TYR A 310 8.19 -10.73 27.65
C TYR A 310 8.64 -9.27 27.76
N LYS A 311 9.66 -9.03 28.60
CA LYS A 311 10.28 -7.71 28.79
C LYS A 311 11.79 -7.79 28.88
N ASP A 312 12.46 -6.69 28.55
CA ASP A 312 13.92 -6.52 28.61
C ASP A 312 14.67 -7.65 27.87
N LEU A 313 14.28 -7.90 26.62
CA LEU A 313 14.83 -8.96 25.79
C LEU A 313 16.16 -8.53 25.14
N HIS A 314 17.16 -9.39 25.23
CA HIS A 314 18.48 -9.17 24.65
C HIS A 314 19.06 -10.43 24.04
N ILE A 315 19.72 -10.28 22.87
CA ILE A 315 20.59 -11.31 22.29
C ILE A 315 22.03 -10.80 22.36
N ILE A 316 22.84 -11.35 23.28
CA ILE A 316 24.24 -10.97 23.48
C ILE A 316 25.08 -12.24 23.51
N ASP A 317 26.17 -12.26 22.74
CA ASP A 317 27.16 -13.36 22.72
C ASP A 317 26.55 -14.77 22.59
N GLY A 318 25.48 -14.92 21.78
CA GLY A 318 24.79 -16.20 21.57
C GLY A 318 23.91 -16.64 22.74
N VAL A 319 23.50 -15.71 23.61
CA VAL A 319 22.59 -15.95 24.73
C VAL A 319 21.38 -15.03 24.60
N LEU A 320 20.18 -15.62 24.67
CA LEU A 320 18.93 -14.92 24.78
C LEU A 320 18.58 -14.76 26.26
N THR A 321 18.34 -13.53 26.69
CA THR A 321 17.97 -13.20 28.08
C THR A 321 16.82 -12.22 28.11
N GLY A 322 16.10 -12.21 29.23
CA GLY A 322 15.08 -11.22 29.54
C GLY A 322 14.24 -11.64 30.73
N THR A 323 13.02 -11.10 30.82
CA THR A 323 12.03 -11.50 31.81
C THR A 323 10.76 -12.01 31.15
N TYR A 324 10.14 -13.01 31.77
CA TYR A 324 8.84 -13.56 31.41
C TYR A 324 7.95 -13.59 32.65
N ASP A 325 6.83 -12.88 32.63
CA ASP A 325 5.98 -12.67 33.82
C ASP A 325 6.77 -12.15 35.04
N GLY A 326 7.73 -11.25 34.77
CA GLY A 326 8.62 -10.66 35.78
C GLY A 326 9.69 -11.61 36.35
N LYS A 327 9.77 -12.85 35.87
CA LYS A 327 10.84 -13.79 36.23
C LYS A 327 11.96 -13.77 35.19
N PRO A 328 13.23 -13.71 35.59
CA PRO A 328 14.33 -13.73 34.64
C PRO A 328 14.45 -15.11 33.97
N PHE A 329 14.82 -15.11 32.70
CA PHE A 329 15.16 -16.31 31.95
C PHE A 329 16.45 -16.10 31.16
N SER A 330 17.12 -17.19 30.83
CA SER A 330 18.36 -17.16 30.05
C SER A 330 18.58 -18.51 29.36
N GLY A 331 19.07 -18.48 28.12
CA GLY A 331 19.48 -19.69 27.42
C GLY A 331 20.27 -19.42 26.16
N PRO A 332 21.02 -20.42 25.66
CA PRO A 332 21.78 -20.29 24.42
C PRO A 332 20.84 -20.09 23.22
N THR A 333 21.29 -19.33 22.23
CA THR A 333 20.59 -19.10 20.98
C THR A 333 21.55 -18.88 19.82
N ASP A 334 21.19 -19.39 18.65
CA ASP A 334 21.83 -19.05 17.38
C ASP A 334 21.09 -17.94 16.62
N ALA A 335 20.01 -17.41 17.22
CA ALA A 335 19.25 -16.31 16.65
C ALA A 335 20.02 -15.00 16.74
N THR A 336 19.78 -14.13 15.77
CA THR A 336 20.35 -12.78 15.70
C THR A 336 19.28 -11.70 15.71
N LYS A 337 18.00 -12.07 15.66
CA LYS A 337 16.86 -11.15 15.64
C LYS A 337 15.69 -11.65 16.48
N LEU A 338 15.06 -10.74 17.22
CA LEU A 338 13.80 -10.88 17.92
C LEU A 338 12.69 -10.42 16.97
N LEU A 339 11.69 -11.28 16.71
CA LEU A 339 10.62 -10.97 15.75
C LEU A 339 9.38 -10.42 16.44
N THR A 340 8.64 -11.29 17.12
CA THR A 340 7.35 -11.01 17.77
C THR A 340 7.02 -12.18 18.71
N THR A 341 5.85 -12.17 19.34
CA THR A 341 5.32 -13.32 20.08
C THR A 341 4.14 -13.96 19.35
N MET A 342 3.78 -15.18 19.76
CA MET A 342 2.60 -15.88 19.27
C MET A 342 1.99 -16.74 20.39
N MET A 343 0.67 -16.92 20.37
CA MET A 343 -0.02 -17.85 21.26
C MET A 343 0.09 -19.29 20.79
N LEU A 344 0.51 -20.18 21.70
CA LEU A 344 0.69 -21.59 21.44
C LEU A 344 -0.49 -22.44 21.90
N PRO A 345 -0.64 -23.69 21.38
CA PRO A 345 -1.73 -24.60 21.75
C PRO A 345 -1.83 -24.92 23.26
N ASP A 346 -0.74 -24.77 24.01
CA ASP A 346 -0.71 -24.97 25.46
C ASP A 346 -1.11 -23.73 26.27
N GLY A 347 -1.48 -22.64 25.59
CA GLY A 347 -1.87 -21.36 26.19
C GLY A 347 -0.70 -20.50 26.66
N ARG A 348 0.57 -20.89 26.40
CA ARG A 348 1.75 -20.07 26.70
C ARG A 348 2.12 -19.19 25.52
N GLU A 349 2.55 -17.96 25.84
CA GLU A 349 3.11 -17.06 24.85
C GLU A 349 4.51 -17.53 24.46
N GLY A 350 4.71 -17.80 23.17
CA GLY A 350 5.98 -18.19 22.59
C GLY A 350 6.68 -16.99 21.96
N LEU A 351 7.98 -16.87 22.20
CA LEU A 351 8.84 -15.84 21.63
C LEU A 351 9.41 -16.30 20.28
N MET A 352 9.06 -15.61 19.19
CA MET A 352 9.61 -15.89 17.87
C MET A 352 10.95 -15.20 17.67
N ILE A 353 11.96 -16.00 17.34
CA ILE A 353 13.33 -15.54 17.09
C ILE A 353 13.83 -16.07 15.75
N MET A 354 14.76 -15.33 15.14
CA MET A 354 15.30 -15.66 13.82
C MET A 354 16.83 -15.72 13.83
N GLY A 355 17.37 -16.84 13.36
CA GLY A 355 18.77 -17.01 13.01
C GLY A 355 18.88 -17.58 11.60
N GLN A 356 19.44 -18.79 11.46
CA GLN A 356 19.34 -19.54 10.20
C GLN A 356 17.93 -20.08 9.94
N HIS A 357 17.19 -20.33 11.01
CA HIS A 357 15.82 -20.83 11.05
C HIS A 357 14.96 -19.88 11.89
N ILE A 358 13.65 -20.03 11.79
CA ILE A 358 12.73 -19.40 12.73
C ILE A 358 12.48 -20.40 13.85
N SER A 359 12.64 -19.94 15.08
CA SER A 359 12.38 -20.74 16.28
C SER A 359 11.34 -20.05 17.13
N VAL A 360 10.42 -20.81 17.69
CA VAL A 360 9.48 -20.33 18.70
C VAL A 360 9.93 -20.89 20.04
N MET A 361 10.39 -20.00 20.91
CA MET A 361 10.94 -20.34 22.21
C MET A 361 9.88 -20.17 23.29
N THR A 362 9.83 -21.11 24.22
CA THR A 362 9.01 -21.03 25.43
C THR A 362 9.90 -20.97 26.65
N VAL A 363 9.47 -20.22 27.67
CA VAL A 363 10.15 -20.16 28.96
C VAL A 363 9.55 -21.23 29.86
N GLU A 364 10.41 -22.11 30.37
CA GLU A 364 10.03 -23.14 31.32
C GLU A 364 9.98 -22.59 32.76
N ALA A 365 9.34 -23.31 33.67
CA ALA A 365 9.12 -22.84 35.04
C ALA A 365 10.41 -22.57 35.84
N ASP A 366 11.53 -23.15 35.41
CA ASP A 366 12.87 -22.97 35.99
C ASP A 366 13.65 -21.80 35.35
N GLY A 367 13.06 -21.07 34.40
CA GLY A 367 13.70 -19.98 33.67
C GLY A 367 14.59 -20.43 32.52
N SER A 368 14.61 -21.72 32.19
CA SER A 368 15.29 -22.22 30.98
C SER A 368 14.44 -21.99 29.73
N LEU A 369 15.11 -21.96 28.58
CA LEU A 369 14.46 -21.83 27.28
C LEU A 369 14.31 -23.20 26.62
N LYS A 370 13.13 -23.44 26.05
CA LYS A 370 12.83 -24.60 25.23
C LYS A 370 12.32 -24.18 23.86
N GLU A 371 12.95 -24.70 22.82
CA GLU A 371 12.44 -24.58 21.44
C GLU A 371 11.19 -25.44 21.29
N ALA A 372 10.05 -24.80 21.10
CA ALA A 372 8.75 -25.47 20.96
C ALA A 372 8.47 -25.80 19.49
N TYR A 373 8.83 -24.89 18.57
CA TYR A 373 8.63 -25.04 17.14
C TYR A 373 9.85 -24.52 16.38
N VAL A 374 10.16 -25.16 15.25
CA VAL A 374 11.19 -24.70 14.32
C VAL A 374 10.62 -24.70 12.91
N LEU A 375 10.97 -23.67 12.15
CA LEU A 375 10.71 -23.60 10.72
C LEU A 375 12.03 -23.37 9.99
N THR A 376 12.41 -24.33 9.16
CA THR A 376 13.70 -24.37 8.48
C THR A 376 13.61 -23.80 7.06
N ARG A 377 14.77 -23.44 6.49
CA ARG A 377 14.87 -22.97 5.10
C ARG A 377 14.49 -24.01 4.05
N LYS A 378 14.37 -25.29 4.44
CA LYS A 378 13.92 -26.36 3.56
C LYS A 378 12.40 -26.40 3.45
N GLU A 379 11.71 -25.89 4.45
CA GLU A 379 10.24 -25.89 4.54
C GLU A 379 9.66 -24.60 3.95
N ALA A 380 10.31 -23.44 4.17
CA ALA A 380 9.90 -22.16 3.62
C ALA A 380 11.09 -21.23 3.31
N GLU A 381 10.87 -20.26 2.43
CA GLU A 381 11.83 -19.17 2.22
C GLU A 381 11.74 -18.18 3.39
N LEU A 382 12.80 -18.11 4.20
CA LEU A 382 12.80 -17.31 5.44
C LEU A 382 13.50 -15.95 5.30
N ALA A 383 14.42 -15.81 4.35
CA ALA A 383 15.32 -14.66 4.29
C ALA A 383 14.62 -13.34 3.93
N THR A 384 13.53 -13.41 3.16
CA THR A 384 12.78 -12.26 2.62
C THR A 384 11.33 -12.22 3.09
N ALA A 385 10.94 -13.18 3.95
CA ALA A 385 9.59 -13.34 4.43
C ALA A 385 9.28 -12.40 5.60
N GLU A 386 8.03 -11.95 5.66
CA GLU A 386 7.45 -11.36 6.86
C GLU A 386 6.65 -12.43 7.62
N PHE A 387 6.63 -12.30 8.93
CA PHE A 387 6.02 -13.26 9.86
C PHE A 387 4.95 -12.52 10.65
N ILE A 388 3.69 -12.92 10.47
CA ILE A 388 2.54 -12.28 11.10
C ILE A 388 1.80 -13.38 11.87
N PRO A 389 2.00 -13.50 13.19
CA PRO A 389 1.19 -14.37 14.03
C PRO A 389 -0.21 -13.80 14.19
N ALA A 390 -1.22 -14.66 14.08
CA ALA A 390 -2.61 -14.30 14.31
C ALA A 390 -3.50 -15.53 14.49
N ASP A 391 -4.43 -15.45 15.42
CA ASP A 391 -5.57 -16.37 15.58
C ASP A 391 -6.61 -16.15 14.46
N ILE A 392 -6.39 -16.79 13.31
CA ILE A 392 -7.22 -16.60 12.12
C ILE A 392 -8.46 -17.51 12.11
N ASP A 393 -8.45 -18.61 12.88
CA ASP A 393 -9.58 -19.54 12.99
C ASP A 393 -10.35 -19.44 14.31
N HIS A 394 -9.96 -18.50 15.18
CA HIS A 394 -10.61 -18.10 16.43
C HIS A 394 -10.61 -19.18 17.52
N ASP A 395 -9.54 -19.97 17.59
CA ASP A 395 -9.36 -21.01 18.61
C ASP A 395 -8.42 -20.61 19.76
N GLN A 396 -8.00 -19.33 19.80
CA GLN A 396 -7.05 -18.74 20.76
C GLN A 396 -5.60 -19.21 20.60
N VAL A 397 -5.29 -19.93 19.53
CA VAL A 397 -3.93 -20.27 19.11
C VAL A 397 -3.60 -19.42 17.90
N ASP A 398 -2.40 -18.84 17.88
CA ASP A 398 -1.99 -18.08 16.71
C ASP A 398 -1.49 -19.02 15.60
N GLU A 399 -2.04 -18.87 14.41
CA GLU A 399 -1.40 -19.32 13.18
C GLU A 399 -0.27 -18.35 12.81
N LEU A 400 0.69 -18.85 12.02
CA LEU A 400 1.74 -18.05 11.42
C LEU A 400 1.45 -17.80 9.94
N LEU A 401 1.12 -16.56 9.61
CA LEU A 401 1.06 -16.10 8.22
C LEU A 401 2.48 -15.74 7.77
N LEU A 402 3.02 -16.55 6.87
CA LEU A 402 4.35 -16.37 6.30
C LEU A 402 4.24 -15.73 4.92
N ALA A 403 4.64 -14.46 4.83
CA ALA A 403 4.56 -13.65 3.62
C ALA A 403 5.80 -13.85 2.71
N GLY A 404 5.98 -15.08 2.25
CA GLY A 404 7.12 -15.51 1.43
C GLY A 404 6.71 -15.89 0.01
N LYS A 405 7.64 -16.51 -0.73
CA LYS A 405 7.39 -17.09 -2.06
C LYS A 405 7.65 -18.60 -2.03
N PRO A 406 6.62 -19.45 -1.97
CA PRO A 406 5.19 -19.11 -1.83
C PRO A 406 4.85 -18.63 -0.40
N SER A 407 3.66 -18.03 -0.26
CA SER A 407 3.12 -17.63 1.05
C SER A 407 2.37 -18.80 1.70
N TYR A 408 2.44 -18.89 3.02
CA TYR A 408 1.85 -19.99 3.80
C TYR A 408 1.03 -19.48 4.98
N ILE A 409 0.01 -20.24 5.35
CA ILE A 409 -0.62 -20.18 6.66
C ILE A 409 -0.25 -21.48 7.37
N LEU A 410 0.49 -21.36 8.47
CA LEU A 410 1.02 -22.47 9.24
C LEU A 410 0.36 -22.52 10.62
N LYS A 411 -0.24 -23.65 10.99
CA LYS A 411 -0.80 -23.85 12.33
C LYS A 411 0.16 -24.69 13.18
N PRO A 412 0.52 -24.25 14.39
CA PRO A 412 1.34 -25.06 15.28
C PRO A 412 0.55 -26.28 15.77
N THR A 413 1.15 -27.47 15.71
CA THR A 413 0.56 -28.71 16.21
C THR A 413 1.00 -29.02 17.64
N PRO A 414 0.24 -29.81 18.42
CA PRO A 414 0.68 -30.25 19.74
C PRO A 414 1.98 -31.08 19.72
N GLU A 415 2.33 -31.68 18.58
CA GLU A 415 3.54 -32.49 18.39
C GLU A 415 4.82 -31.65 18.17
N GLY A 416 4.72 -30.31 18.13
CA GLY A 416 5.86 -29.41 17.88
C GLY A 416 6.20 -29.26 16.40
N THR A 417 5.23 -29.53 15.51
CA THR A 417 5.38 -29.36 14.04
C THR A 417 4.42 -28.29 13.52
N TRP A 418 4.53 -27.98 12.23
CA TRP A 418 3.64 -27.05 11.54
C TRP A 418 2.72 -27.81 10.59
N ASP A 419 1.41 -27.58 10.70
CA ASP A 419 0.44 -27.98 9.68
C ASP A 419 0.23 -26.84 8.67
N ILE A 420 0.15 -27.18 7.39
CA ILE A 420 -0.05 -26.19 6.32
C ILE A 420 -1.54 -26.07 6.05
N LEU A 421 -2.16 -25.05 6.65
CA LEU A 421 -3.59 -24.76 6.44
C LEU A 421 -3.88 -24.21 5.05
N TRP A 422 -2.96 -23.41 4.51
CA TRP A 422 -3.07 -22.82 3.19
C TRP A 422 -1.70 -22.50 2.60
N LYS A 423 -1.60 -22.56 1.27
CA LYS A 423 -0.42 -22.21 0.50
C LYS A 423 -0.85 -21.45 -0.75
N SER A 424 -0.12 -20.37 -1.09
CA SER A 424 -0.32 -19.69 -2.37
C SER A 424 0.06 -20.61 -3.53
N ALA A 425 -0.48 -20.35 -4.72
CA ALA A 425 -0.15 -21.15 -5.90
C ALA A 425 1.37 -21.19 -6.13
N ASP A 426 1.88 -22.33 -6.62
CA ASP A 426 3.30 -22.49 -6.90
C ASP A 426 3.76 -21.43 -7.92
N GLY A 427 4.83 -20.68 -7.57
CA GLY A 427 5.33 -19.58 -8.39
C GLY A 427 4.47 -18.32 -8.38
N ASP A 428 3.51 -18.20 -7.43
CA ASP A 428 2.80 -16.94 -7.22
C ASP A 428 3.67 -15.93 -6.46
N ASP A 429 4.46 -15.19 -7.24
CA ASP A 429 5.35 -14.15 -6.75
C ASP A 429 4.64 -12.89 -6.25
N SER A 430 3.33 -12.81 -6.45
CA SER A 430 2.54 -11.61 -6.19
C SER A 430 1.76 -11.67 -4.90
N PHE A 431 1.27 -12.86 -4.50
CA PHE A 431 0.55 -12.99 -3.25
C PHE A 431 1.48 -12.76 -2.06
N ARG A 432 1.12 -11.83 -1.17
CA ARG A 432 1.89 -11.55 0.04
C ARG A 432 0.97 -11.04 1.14
N PHE A 433 1.01 -11.67 2.32
CA PHE A 433 0.34 -11.14 3.50
C PHE A 433 0.92 -9.77 3.87
N SER A 434 0.12 -8.93 4.51
CA SER A 434 0.56 -7.59 4.94
C SER A 434 0.15 -7.29 6.36
N ASN A 435 -1.02 -7.77 6.80
CA ASN A 435 -1.48 -7.57 8.17
C ASN A 435 -2.62 -8.56 8.52
N TYR A 436 -2.97 -8.68 9.80
CA TYR A 436 -4.19 -9.31 10.29
C TYR A 436 -4.83 -8.38 11.33
N ALA A 437 -5.93 -7.73 10.97
CA ALA A 437 -6.56 -6.72 11.81
C ALA A 437 -8.02 -6.53 11.41
N ALA A 438 -8.81 -5.95 12.32
CA ALA A 438 -10.15 -5.49 11.97
C ALA A 438 -10.03 -4.24 11.10
N VAL A 439 -10.76 -4.20 9.99
CA VAL A 439 -10.93 -3.00 9.17
C VAL A 439 -12.29 -2.39 9.47
N GLY A 440 -12.33 -1.07 9.68
CA GLY A 440 -13.51 -0.41 10.22
C GLY A 440 -13.84 -0.92 11.63
N ASN A 441 -15.12 -1.22 11.89
CA ASN A 441 -15.59 -1.85 13.14
C ASN A 441 -15.85 -3.36 12.99
N GLY A 442 -15.32 -3.97 11.93
CA GLY A 442 -15.54 -5.36 11.57
C GLY A 442 -14.81 -6.36 12.47
N LYS A 443 -14.84 -7.63 12.04
CA LYS A 443 -13.97 -8.66 12.60
C LYS A 443 -12.57 -8.53 12.01
N ALA A 444 -11.58 -9.05 12.72
CA ALA A 444 -10.25 -9.18 12.16
C ALA A 444 -10.26 -10.09 10.92
N GLU A 445 -9.60 -9.63 9.86
CA GLU A 445 -9.48 -10.33 8.59
C GLU A 445 -8.02 -10.32 8.15
N ILE A 446 -7.68 -11.20 7.21
CA ILE A 446 -6.35 -11.27 6.63
C ILE A 446 -6.23 -10.20 5.56
N ILE A 447 -5.28 -9.30 5.71
CA ILE A 447 -4.98 -8.27 4.71
C ILE A 447 -3.78 -8.71 3.91
N ALA A 448 -3.98 -8.84 2.60
CA ALA A 448 -2.96 -9.31 1.69
C ALA A 448 -2.96 -8.53 0.38
N LYS A 449 -1.83 -8.61 -0.28
CA LYS A 449 -1.62 -8.15 -1.64
C LYS A 449 -1.84 -9.33 -2.56
N ALA A 450 -2.87 -9.28 -3.39
CA ALA A 450 -3.21 -10.33 -4.33
C ALA A 450 -3.03 -9.84 -5.77
N LYS A 451 -2.64 -10.75 -6.67
CA LYS A 451 -2.64 -10.45 -8.10
C LYS A 451 -4.04 -10.47 -8.69
N SER A 452 -4.14 -9.92 -9.89
CA SER A 452 -5.29 -10.13 -10.77
C SER A 452 -5.54 -11.63 -11.01
N TRP A 453 -6.78 -12.00 -11.29
CA TRP A 453 -7.14 -13.39 -11.59
C TRP A 453 -6.45 -13.96 -12.85
N VAL A 454 -6.20 -13.12 -13.86
CA VAL A 454 -5.71 -13.58 -15.18
C VAL A 454 -4.37 -12.99 -15.58
N SER A 455 -4.04 -11.78 -15.14
CA SER A 455 -2.80 -11.13 -15.60
C SER A 455 -1.57 -11.90 -15.16
N THR A 456 -0.58 -11.93 -16.04
CA THR A 456 0.78 -12.38 -15.73
C THR A 456 1.64 -11.25 -15.18
N THR A 457 1.10 -10.04 -15.03
CA THR A 457 1.82 -8.92 -14.41
C THR A 457 1.81 -9.07 -12.90
N ASP A 458 2.96 -8.81 -12.26
CA ASP A 458 3.11 -8.84 -10.80
C ASP A 458 2.45 -7.65 -10.08
N SER A 459 1.43 -7.05 -10.69
CA SER A 459 0.66 -5.98 -10.06
C SER A 459 -0.12 -6.55 -8.88
N ARG A 460 0.17 -5.99 -7.72
CA ARG A 460 -0.42 -6.36 -6.44
C ARG A 460 -1.54 -5.40 -6.09
N TYR A 461 -2.69 -5.93 -5.70
CA TYR A 461 -3.85 -5.17 -5.27
C TYR A 461 -4.18 -5.52 -3.82
N LEU A 462 -4.47 -4.51 -3.00
CA LEU A 462 -4.84 -4.73 -1.61
C LEU A 462 -6.21 -5.39 -1.53
N SER A 463 -6.31 -6.49 -0.77
CA SER A 463 -7.53 -7.27 -0.59
C SER A 463 -7.63 -7.80 0.85
N GLY A 464 -8.86 -7.93 1.34
CA GLY A 464 -9.19 -8.55 2.62
C GLY A 464 -9.73 -9.96 2.43
N PHE A 465 -9.37 -10.88 3.33
CA PHE A 465 -9.76 -12.29 3.25
C PHE A 465 -10.20 -12.84 4.61
N ASP A 466 -11.27 -13.65 4.58
CA ASP A 466 -11.58 -14.58 5.65
C ASP A 466 -10.89 -15.92 5.38
N TYR A 467 -10.31 -16.53 6.41
CA TYR A 467 -9.91 -17.93 6.33
C TYR A 467 -11.13 -18.84 6.46
N THR A 468 -11.19 -19.85 5.59
CA THR A 468 -12.21 -20.91 5.65
C THR A 468 -11.53 -22.27 5.41
N PRO A 469 -12.15 -23.40 5.79
CA PRO A 469 -11.61 -24.73 5.48
C PRO A 469 -11.45 -25.01 3.97
N ALA A 470 -12.13 -24.24 3.11
CA ALA A 470 -12.00 -24.34 1.65
C ALA A 470 -10.86 -23.45 1.09
N GLY A 471 -10.21 -22.66 1.94
CA GLY A 471 -9.18 -21.67 1.59
C GLY A 471 -9.59 -20.24 1.91
N LEU A 472 -8.87 -19.29 1.35
CA LEU A 472 -9.11 -17.86 1.55
C LEU A 472 -10.32 -17.39 0.73
N LYS A 473 -11.29 -16.79 1.42
CA LYS A 473 -12.45 -16.15 0.80
C LYS A 473 -12.23 -14.64 0.80
N GLU A 474 -12.16 -14.05 -0.39
CA GLU A 474 -12.01 -12.61 -0.53
C GLU A 474 -13.28 -11.87 -0.08
N ASN A 475 -13.11 -10.93 0.84
CA ASN A 475 -14.18 -10.06 1.35
C ASN A 475 -14.32 -8.80 0.49
N TRP A 476 -13.18 -8.19 0.17
CA TRP A 476 -13.09 -6.99 -0.64
C TRP A 476 -11.74 -6.92 -1.35
N ARG A 477 -11.70 -6.14 -2.42
CA ARG A 477 -10.50 -5.86 -3.21
C ARG A 477 -10.52 -4.42 -3.67
N ILE A 478 -9.40 -3.72 -3.48
CA ILE A 478 -9.17 -2.41 -4.07
C ILE A 478 -7.99 -2.49 -5.04
N TYR A 479 -8.20 -1.98 -6.25
CA TYR A 479 -7.19 -2.04 -7.30
C TYR A 479 -6.17 -0.90 -7.16
N LEU A 480 -5.44 -0.92 -6.04
CA LEU A 480 -4.37 0.00 -5.68
C LEU A 480 -3.14 -0.79 -5.20
N PRO A 481 -1.94 -0.48 -5.73
CA PRO A 481 -0.70 -1.15 -5.34
C PRO A 481 -0.10 -0.53 -4.07
N LEU A 482 -0.84 -0.59 -2.97
CA LEU A 482 -0.37 -0.07 -1.68
C LEU A 482 0.76 -0.93 -1.12
N ILE A 483 1.71 -0.27 -0.47
CA ILE A 483 2.79 -0.86 0.32
C ILE A 483 2.82 -0.28 1.73
N ASN A 484 3.55 -0.95 2.63
CA ASN A 484 3.63 -0.62 4.06
C ASN A 484 2.25 -0.38 4.67
N VAL A 485 1.36 -1.36 4.45
CA VAL A 485 -0.04 -1.26 4.84
C VAL A 485 -0.14 -1.51 6.34
N GLN A 486 -0.63 -0.51 7.06
CA GLN A 486 -0.95 -0.58 8.48
C GLN A 486 -2.44 -0.37 8.69
N ILE A 487 -2.96 -0.88 9.80
CA ILE A 487 -4.39 -0.82 10.13
C ILE A 487 -4.54 -0.45 11.58
N GLY A 488 -5.32 0.58 11.86
CA GLY A 488 -5.47 1.13 13.19
C GLY A 488 -6.39 2.34 13.25
N ASP A 489 -6.88 2.63 14.44
CA ASP A 489 -7.74 3.78 14.72
C ASP A 489 -6.88 5.03 14.89
N ILE A 490 -6.87 5.89 13.86
CA ILE A 490 -6.05 7.11 13.88
C ILE A 490 -6.88 8.35 14.22
N ASP A 491 -8.20 8.33 14.01
CA ASP A 491 -9.07 9.49 14.25
C ASP A 491 -9.85 9.41 15.59
N GLY A 492 -9.83 8.26 16.26
CA GLY A 492 -10.41 8.00 17.56
C GLY A 492 -11.89 7.64 17.53
N ASP A 493 -12.44 7.27 16.38
CA ASP A 493 -13.85 6.89 16.25
C ASP A 493 -14.13 5.40 16.44
N GLN A 494 -13.13 4.63 16.90
CA GLN A 494 -13.17 3.18 17.12
C GLN A 494 -13.37 2.38 15.83
N GLN A 495 -13.07 2.96 14.68
CA GLN A 495 -13.00 2.27 13.41
C GLN A 495 -11.56 2.31 12.92
N ASN A 496 -11.01 1.15 12.57
CA ASN A 496 -9.66 1.11 12.07
C ASN A 496 -9.61 1.55 10.60
N GLU A 497 -8.79 2.55 10.31
CA GLU A 497 -8.44 2.94 8.95
C GLU A 497 -7.39 2.01 8.35
N ILE A 498 -7.30 2.00 7.02
CA ILE A 498 -6.15 1.46 6.29
C ILE A 498 -5.21 2.61 5.97
N ILE A 499 -3.96 2.50 6.41
CA ILE A 499 -2.88 3.43 6.13
C ILE A 499 -1.91 2.74 5.16
N GLY A 500 -1.46 3.43 4.13
CA GLY A 500 -0.42 2.90 3.26
C GLY A 500 0.21 3.95 2.37
N THR A 501 1.17 3.52 1.55
CA THR A 501 1.82 4.39 0.56
C THR A 501 1.91 3.69 -0.79
N ILE A 502 2.24 4.44 -1.83
CA ILE A 502 2.55 3.94 -3.17
C ILE A 502 4.02 4.23 -3.45
N TYR A 503 4.74 3.27 -4.04
CA TYR A 503 6.14 3.43 -4.47
C TYR A 503 6.38 4.79 -5.17
N ASN A 504 7.46 5.46 -4.78
CA ASN A 504 7.94 6.73 -5.34
C ASN A 504 7.02 7.93 -5.17
N THR A 505 5.93 7.80 -4.41
CA THR A 505 5.05 8.94 -4.08
C THR A 505 5.48 9.62 -2.80
N HIS A 506 5.99 8.86 -1.81
CA HIS A 506 6.23 9.31 -0.43
C HIS A 506 5.05 10.06 0.19
N ARG A 507 3.83 9.65 -0.18
CA ARG A 507 2.58 10.16 0.38
C ARG A 507 1.96 9.09 1.25
N ILE A 508 1.37 9.51 2.36
CA ILE A 508 0.52 8.64 3.16
C ILE A 508 -0.90 8.77 2.62
N LEU A 509 -1.53 7.62 2.40
CA LEU A 509 -2.93 7.51 2.03
C LEU A 509 -3.69 6.88 3.20
N VAL A 510 -4.77 7.52 3.63
CA VAL A 510 -5.67 7.03 4.66
C VAL A 510 -7.01 6.66 4.02
N PHE A 511 -7.46 5.43 4.26
CA PHE A 511 -8.72 4.92 3.76
C PHE A 511 -9.63 4.55 4.93
N LYS A 512 -10.83 5.12 4.95
CA LYS A 512 -11.90 4.78 5.90
C LYS A 512 -12.96 3.94 5.23
N GLN A 513 -13.42 2.88 5.89
CA GLN A 513 -14.45 1.99 5.36
C GLN A 513 -15.80 2.71 5.30
N HIS A 514 -16.64 2.35 4.33
CA HIS A 514 -18.04 2.78 4.28
C HIS A 514 -18.98 1.62 3.97
N ASP A 515 -20.21 1.70 4.47
CA ASP A 515 -21.25 0.67 4.23
C ASP A 515 -22.07 0.90 2.95
N ILE A 516 -21.70 1.88 2.13
CA ILE A 516 -22.44 2.18 0.90
C ILE A 516 -22.19 1.04 -0.11
N PRO A 517 -23.24 0.37 -0.64
CA PRO A 517 -23.09 -0.71 -1.60
C PRO A 517 -22.83 -0.16 -3.01
N VAL A 518 -21.68 0.51 -3.19
CA VAL A 518 -21.33 1.27 -4.39
C VAL A 518 -21.31 0.38 -5.64
N ILE A 519 -20.76 -0.83 -5.55
CA ILE A 519 -20.73 -1.77 -6.68
C ILE A 519 -22.15 -2.25 -7.06
N PRO A 520 -22.99 -2.77 -6.14
CA PRO A 520 -24.39 -3.09 -6.43
C PRO A 520 -25.18 -1.92 -7.03
N ILE A 521 -25.02 -0.70 -6.50
CA ILE A 521 -25.68 0.51 -7.04
C ILE A 521 -25.21 0.77 -8.48
N THR A 522 -23.90 0.68 -8.75
CA THR A 522 -23.35 0.91 -10.09
C THR A 522 -23.84 -0.15 -11.07
N ILE A 523 -23.93 -1.42 -10.65
CA ILE A 523 -24.51 -2.51 -11.46
C ILE A 523 -26.00 -2.23 -11.74
N ALA A 524 -26.77 -1.81 -10.74
CA ALA A 524 -28.19 -1.48 -10.93
C ALA A 524 -28.39 -0.31 -11.91
N ILE A 525 -27.55 0.73 -11.82
CA ILE A 525 -27.51 1.85 -12.78
C ILE A 525 -27.19 1.33 -14.19
N PHE A 526 -26.19 0.47 -14.32
CA PHE A 526 -25.80 -0.13 -15.60
C PHE A 526 -26.93 -0.94 -16.22
N ILE A 527 -27.53 -1.87 -15.47
CA ILE A 527 -28.67 -2.69 -15.93
C ILE A 527 -29.86 -1.79 -16.28
N GLY A 528 -30.13 -0.76 -15.48
CA GLY A 528 -31.19 0.22 -15.73
C GLY A 528 -31.00 0.96 -17.05
N LEU A 529 -29.77 1.37 -17.39
CA LEU A 529 -29.44 2.00 -18.68
C LEU A 529 -29.64 1.04 -19.85
N VAL A 530 -29.25 -0.23 -19.70
CA VAL A 530 -29.45 -1.27 -20.71
C VAL A 530 -30.95 -1.49 -20.94
N ALA A 531 -31.72 -1.71 -19.87
CA ALA A 531 -33.17 -1.91 -19.94
C ALA A 531 -33.88 -0.70 -20.56
N TYR A 532 -33.49 0.52 -20.19
CA TYR A 532 -34.01 1.75 -20.79
C TYR A 532 -33.78 1.77 -22.30
N GLY A 533 -32.57 1.44 -22.76
CA GLY A 533 -32.28 1.40 -24.18
C GLY A 533 -33.04 0.29 -24.94
N ILE A 534 -33.26 -0.88 -24.33
CA ILE A 534 -34.12 -1.95 -24.89
C ILE A 534 -35.55 -1.46 -25.06
N VAL A 535 -36.18 -0.96 -23.97
CA VAL A 535 -37.57 -0.49 -24.00
C VAL A 535 -37.74 0.62 -25.04
N ARG A 536 -36.76 1.52 -25.13
CA ARG A 536 -36.78 2.60 -26.10
C ARG A 536 -36.64 2.10 -27.53
N ARG A 537 -35.81 1.07 -27.77
CA ARG A 537 -35.69 0.42 -29.08
C ARG A 537 -37.00 -0.25 -29.50
N VAL A 538 -37.66 -0.94 -28.58
CA VAL A 538 -38.96 -1.60 -28.85
C VAL A 538 -40.08 -0.58 -29.09
N ARG A 539 -40.10 0.55 -28.38
CA ARG A 539 -41.12 1.61 -28.58
C ARG A 539 -40.97 2.39 -29.88
N HIS A 540 -39.80 2.36 -30.52
CA HIS A 540 -39.49 3.10 -31.74
C HIS A 540 -39.23 2.19 -32.97
N ALA A 541 -39.19 0.87 -32.77
CA ALA A 541 -39.30 -0.13 -33.83
C ALA A 541 -40.77 -0.29 -34.22
#